data_AF-A0A3R7EQC7-F1
#
_entry.id   AF-A0A3R7EQC7-F1
#
_cell.length_a   1.000
_cell.length_b   1.000
_cell.length_c   1.000
_cell.angle_alpha   90.00
_cell.angle_beta   90.00
_cell.angle_gamma   90.00
#
_symmetry.space_group_name_H-M   'P 1'
#
loop_
_entity.id
_entity.type
_entity.pdbx_description
1 polymer ?
#
loop_
_entity_poly.entity_id
_entity_poly.type
_entity_poly.pdbx_seq_one_letter_code
_entity_poly.pdbx_strand_id
1 'polypeptide(L)' 'VSVAPDLKNATAYVSIIPNNKIGTALEAIKKFTGHIQREVGKRINIKMTPRISFELDERDLKYKAIDEAISGK' A
#
# COMPACT_ATOMS: atom_id res chain seq x y z
N VAL A 1 -4.99 -4.43 -2.69
CA VAL A 1 -4.78 -3.45 -3.80
C VAL A 1 -6.13 -3.12 -4.40
N SER A 2 -6.44 -1.84 -4.54
CA SER A 2 -7.65 -1.36 -5.24
C SER A 2 -7.22 -0.59 -6.48
N VAL A 3 -7.71 -0.97 -7.65
CA VAL A 3 -7.39 -0.32 -8.92
C VAL A 3 -8.69 0.24 -9.48
N ALA A 4 -8.68 1.52 -9.84
CA ALA A 4 -9.82 2.13 -10.49
C ALA A 4 -10.08 1.45 -11.85
N PRO A 5 -11.35 1.30 -12.28
CA PRO A 5 -11.69 0.68 -13.57
C PRO A 5 -11.06 1.41 -14.77
N ASP A 6 -10.78 2.71 -14.61
CA ASP A 6 -10.06 3.53 -15.59
C ASP A 6 -8.56 3.21 -15.71
N LEU A 7 -8.00 2.31 -14.89
CA LEU A 7 -6.56 2.00 -14.81
C LEU A 7 -5.65 3.22 -14.57
N LYS A 8 -6.21 4.40 -14.31
CA LYS A 8 -5.49 5.66 -14.06
C LYS A 8 -5.00 5.79 -12.62
N ASN A 9 -5.72 5.20 -11.67
CA ASN A 9 -5.39 5.27 -10.26
C ASN A 9 -5.27 3.86 -9.68
N ALA A 10 -4.15 3.60 -9.00
CA ALA A 10 -3.92 2.35 -8.27
C ALA A 10 -3.59 2.70 -6.81
N THR A 11 -4.40 2.18 -5.89
CA THR A 11 -4.16 2.29 -4.45
C THR A 11 -3.56 0.99 -3.94
N ALA A 12 -2.31 1.06 -3.51
CA ALA A 12 -1.59 -0.04 -2.88
C ALA A 12 -1.66 0.13 -1.36
N TYR A 13 -2.34 -0.80 -0.70
CA TYR A 13 -2.38 -0.85 0.76
C TYR A 13 -1.14 -1.56 1.27
N VAL A 14 -0.44 -0.94 2.21
CA VAL A 14 0.82 -1.45 2.75
C VAL A 14 0.66 -1.65 4.24
N SER A 15 0.94 -2.87 4.69
CA SER A 15 0.94 -3.24 6.11
C SER A 15 2.37 -3.29 6.61
N ILE A 16 2.69 -2.45 7.59
CA ILE A 16 4.03 -2.35 8.18
C ILE A 16 4.01 -3.05 9.54
N ILE A 17 4.69 -4.19 9.61
CA ILE A 17 4.92 -4.94 10.85
C ILE A 17 6.43 -4.79 11.13
N PRO A 18 6.92 -4.11 12.19
CA PRO A 18 6.29 -3.64 13.42
C PRO A 18 5.76 -2.19 13.40
N ASN A 19 4.69 -1.93 14.19
CA ASN A 19 3.98 -0.64 14.29
C ASN A 19 4.87 0.54 14.70
N ASN A 20 5.97 0.27 15.41
CA ASN A 20 6.89 1.30 15.92
C ASN A 20 7.74 1.97 14.82
N LYS A 21 7.68 1.47 13.57
CA LYS A 21 8.44 2.00 12.43
C LYS A 21 7.55 2.56 11.31
N ILE A 22 6.26 2.78 11.58
CA ILE A 22 5.31 3.24 10.57
C ILE A 22 5.77 4.55 9.90
N GLY A 23 6.23 5.54 10.67
CA GLY A 23 6.68 6.82 10.12
C GLY A 23 7.85 6.67 9.13
N THR A 24 8.92 5.98 9.55
CA THR A 24 10.11 5.76 8.73
C THR A 24 9.82 4.90 7.49
N ALA A 25 8.97 3.88 7.64
CA ALA A 25 8.56 3.04 6.52
C ALA A 25 7.68 3.81 5.53
N LEU A 26 6.77 4.67 6.00
CA LEU A 26 5.96 5.51 5.13
C LEU A 26 6.81 6.51 4.33
N GLU A 27 7.81 7.12 4.98
CA GLU A 27 8.79 7.98 4.29
C GLU A 27 9.61 7.21 3.25
N ALA A 28 10.10 6.01 3.61
CA ALA A 28 10.80 5.15 2.67
C ALA A 28 9.92 4.80 1.47
N ILE A 29 8.68 4.36 1.70
CA ILE A 29 7.71 4.04 0.63
C ILE A 29 7.46 5.27 -0.25
N LYS A 30 7.23 6.46 0.33
CA LYS A 30 7.08 7.71 -0.43
C LYS A 30 8.28 7.99 -1.34
N LYS A 31 9.50 7.71 -0.85
CA LYS A 31 10.74 7.87 -1.62
C LYS A 31 10.86 6.84 -2.75
N PHE A 32 10.39 5.60 -2.52
CA PHE A 32 10.37 4.54 -3.52
C PHE A 32 9.17 4.61 -4.49
N THR A 33 8.11 5.37 -4.18
CA THR A 33 6.92 5.54 -5.02
C THR A 33 7.26 5.92 -6.46
N GLY A 34 8.17 6.89 -6.66
CA GLY A 34 8.58 7.32 -7.99
C GLY A 34 9.31 6.23 -8.77
N HIS A 35 10.10 5.40 -8.08
CA HIS A 35 10.76 4.25 -8.69
C HIS A 35 9.75 3.19 -9.12
N ILE A 36 8.82 2.84 -8.22
CA ILE A 36 7.75 1.87 -8.49
C ILE A 36 6.87 2.36 -9.63
N GLN A 37 6.49 3.65 -9.66
CA GLN A 37 5.69 4.21 -10.73
C GLN A 37 6.40 4.10 -12.10
N ARG A 38 7.71 4.31 -12.13
CA ARG A 38 8.51 4.16 -13.36
C ARG A 38 8.62 2.71 -13.80
N GLU A 39 8.83 1.77 -12.88
CA GLU A 39 8.88 0.33 -13.20
C GLU A 39 7.54 -0.21 -13.66
N VAL A 40 6.47 0.18 -12.96
CA VAL A 40 5.10 -0.13 -13.34
C VAL A 40 4.82 0.42 -14.73
N GLY A 41 5.11 1.70 -14.99
CA GLY A 41 4.96 2.31 -16.32
C GLY A 41 5.78 1.66 -17.44
N LYS A 42 6.94 1.07 -17.12
CA LYS A 42 7.72 0.27 -18.08
C LYS A 42 7.10 -1.10 -18.35
N ARG A 43 6.42 -1.69 -17.37
CA ARG A 43 5.89 -3.05 -17.43
C ARG A 43 4.46 -3.10 -17.98
N ILE A 44 3.64 -2.07 -17.74
CA ILE A 44 2.34 -1.90 -18.38
C ILE A 44 2.48 -1.02 -19.61
N ASN A 45 2.18 -1.58 -20.78
CA ASN A 45 2.21 -0.90 -22.09
C ASN A 45 1.00 0.04 -22.26
N ILE A 46 0.85 1.01 -21.35
CA ILE A 46 -0.29 1.92 -21.29
C ILE A 46 0.22 3.35 -21.50
N LYS A 47 -0.44 4.10 -22.38
CA LYS A 47 -0.05 5.47 -22.78
C LYS A 47 0.00 6.46 -21.60
N MET A 48 -0.70 6.14 -20.52
CA MET A 48 -0.82 6.95 -19.32
C MET A 48 -0.46 6.08 -18.12
N THR A 49 0.65 6.39 -17.47
CA THR A 49 1.12 5.64 -16.30
C THR A 49 0.17 5.88 -15.13
N PRO A 50 -0.32 4.82 -14.47
CA PRO A 50 -1.20 4.98 -13.33
C PRO A 50 -0.52 5.79 -12.23
N ARG A 51 -1.33 6.60 -11.56
CA ARG A 51 -0.92 7.27 -10.32
C ARG A 51 -1.06 6.26 -9.18
N ILE A 52 0.07 5.91 -8.59
CA ILE A 52 0.13 4.97 -7.48
C ILE A 52 0.05 5.76 -6.18
N SER A 53 -0.99 5.52 -5.40
CA SER A 53 -1.10 5.99 -4.02
C SER A 53 -0.82 4.83 -3.08
N PHE A 54 0.00 5.09 -2.07
CA PHE A 54 0.25 4.15 -0.98
C PHE A 54 -0.51 4.61 0.24
N GLU A 55 -1.35 3.73 0.77
CA GLU A 55 -2.13 3.98 1.97
C GLU A 55 -1.82 2.88 2.99
N LEU A 56 -1.77 3.24 4.27
CA LEU A 56 -1.52 2.26 5.31
C LEU A 56 -2.78 1.41 5.48
N ASP A 57 -2.63 0.08 5.50
CA ASP A 57 -3.77 -0.79 5.70
C ASP A 57 -4.20 -0.75 7.19
N GLU A 58 -5.11 0.18 7.51
CA GLU A 58 -5.70 0.27 8.85
C GLU A 58 -6.60 -0.94 9.17
N ARG A 59 -6.95 -1.75 8.16
CA ARG A 59 -7.81 -2.93 8.34
C ARG A 59 -7.03 -4.08 8.98
N ASP A 60 -5.78 -4.30 8.60
CA ASP A 60 -4.87 -5.24 9.28
C ASP A 60 -4.74 -4.96 10.79
N LEU A 61 -4.74 -3.68 11.18
CA LEU A 61 -4.70 -3.28 12.60
C LEU A 61 -5.97 -3.72 13.34
N LYS A 62 -7.14 -3.57 12.70
CA LYS A 62 -8.40 -4.08 13.23
C LYS A 62 -8.38 -5.61 13.29
N TYR A 63 -7.94 -6.31 12.24
CA TYR A 63 -7.88 -7.78 12.26
C TYR A 63 -7.00 -8.32 13.37
N LYS A 64 -5.84 -7.69 13.66
CA LYS A 64 -5.03 -8.08 14.83
C LYS A 64 -5.74 -7.88 16.16
N ALA A 65 -6.44 -6.76 16.34
CA ALA A 65 -7.23 -6.52 17.56
C ALA A 65 -8.37 -7.53 17.70
N ILE A 66 -8.98 -7.94 16.58
CA ILE A 66 -10.06 -8.94 16.57
C ILE A 66 -9.49 -10.35 16.82
N ASP A 67 -8.34 -10.69 16.24
CA ASP A 67 -7.66 -11.98 16.41
C ASP A 67 -7.14 -12.16 17.85
N GLU A 68 -6.58 -11.10 18.46
CA GLU A 68 -6.18 -11.09 19.87
C GLU A 68 -7.39 -11.26 20.81
N ALA A 69 -8.54 -10.68 20.45
CA ALA A 69 -9.79 -10.84 21.20
C ALA A 69 -10.44 -12.23 21.02
N ILE A 70 -10.20 -12.91 19.90
CA ILE A 70 -10.75 -14.25 19.62
C ILE A 70 -9.82 -15.35 20.15
N SER A 71 -8.51 -15.14 20.15
CA SER A 71 -7.49 -16.07 20.66
C SER A 71 -7.45 -16.15 22.19
N GLY A 72 -8.04 -15.16 22.88
CA GLY A 72 -8.14 -15.10 24.34
C GLY A 72 -9.29 -15.90 24.96
N LYS A 73 -9.84 -16.93 24.31
CA LYS A 73 -10.87 -17.80 24.88
C LYS A 73 -10.50 -19.28 24.86
#